data_AF-A0A2V6PAD5-F1
#
_entry.id   AF-A0A2V6PAD5-F1
#
_cell.length_a   1.000
_cell.length_b   1.000
_cell.length_c   1.000
_cell.angle_alpha   90.00
_cell.angle_beta   90.00
_cell.angle_gamma   90.00
#
_symmetry.space_group_name_H-M   'P 1'
#
loop_
_entity.id
_entity.type
_entity.pdbx_description
1 polymer ?
#
loop_
_entity_poly.entity_id
_entity_poly.type
_entity_poly.pdbx_seq_one_letter_code
_entity_poly.pdbx_strand_id
1 'polypeptide(L)'
;VLIITPGDREDIILAVATTLSGEADSGLAGMILTRNLKPSKEAHKVISKMPFPVLSVADDSYYVASKVHDLTVKTRPDDTQKISLIRDLIARHVDVKRILDAL
;
A
#
# COMPACT_ATOMS: atom_id res chain seq x y z
N VAL A 1 5.02 -8.76 0.84
CA VAL A 1 3.80 -9.37 0.26
C VAL A 1 2.70 -8.33 0.17
N LEU A 2 2.03 -8.22 -0.97
CA LEU A 2 0.85 -7.37 -1.17
C LEU A 2 -0.37 -8.27 -1.34
N ILE A 3 -1.45 -7.98 -0.61
CA ILE A 3 -2.69 -8.77 -0.68
C ILE A 3 -3.70 -8.04 -1.56
N ILE A 4 -4.28 -8.76 -2.52
CA ILE A 4 -5.33 -8.24 -3.42
C ILE A 4 -6.56 -9.12 -3.24
N THR A 5 -7.67 -8.55 -2.76
CA THR A 5 -8.89 -9.30 -2.46
C THR A 5 -10.13 -8.42 -2.68
N PRO A 6 -11.30 -9.00 -3.01
CA PRO A 6 -12.57 -8.27 -2.93
C PRO A 6 -12.84 -7.73 -1.52
N GLY A 7 -13.49 -6.56 -1.42
CA GLY A 7 -13.74 -5.89 -0.14
C GLY A 7 -14.76 -6.58 0.78
N ASP A 8 -15.58 -7.49 0.26
CA ASP A 8 -16.52 -8.33 1.00
C ASP A 8 -15.87 -9.59 1.63
N ARG A 9 -14.59 -9.86 1.34
CA ARG A 9 -13.83 -10.99 1.90
C ARG A 9 -13.26 -10.67 3.27
N GLU A 10 -14.15 -10.56 4.24
CA GLU A 10 -13.80 -10.25 5.64
C GLU A 10 -12.96 -11.35 6.30
N ASP A 11 -13.13 -12.60 5.88
CA ASP A 11 -12.31 -13.72 6.30
C ASP A 11 -10.82 -13.48 6.00
N ILE A 12 -10.50 -12.91 4.84
CA ILE A 12 -9.14 -12.55 4.46
C ILE A 12 -8.64 -11.36 5.29
N ILE A 13 -9.47 -10.33 5.48
CA ILE A 13 -9.11 -9.15 6.30
C ILE A 13 -8.75 -9.57 7.73
N LEU A 14 -9.54 -10.45 8.33
CA LEU A 14 -9.33 -10.95 9.69
C LEU A 14 -8.12 -11.89 9.79
N ALA A 15 -7.90 -12.76 8.80
CA ALA A 15 -6.72 -13.61 8.75
C ALA A 15 -5.44 -12.77 8.77
N VAL A 16 -5.40 -11.71 7.96
CA VAL A 16 -4.26 -10.78 7.89
C VAL A 16 -4.03 -10.05 9.20
N ALA A 17 -5.09 -9.56 9.83
CA ALA A 17 -4.99 -8.92 11.15
C ALA A 17 -4.47 -9.88 12.23
N THR A 18 -4.83 -11.16 12.13
CA THR A 18 -4.35 -12.20 13.06
C THR A 18 -2.86 -12.47 12.84
N THR A 19 -2.41 -12.57 11.58
CA THR A 19 -0.97 -12.73 11.25
C THR A 19 -0.12 -11.59 11.82
N LEU A 20 -0.62 -10.35 11.74
CA LEU A 20 0.07 -9.18 12.30
C LEU A 20 0.22 -9.21 13.84
N SER A 21 -0.64 -9.95 14.54
CA SER A 21 -0.58 -10.05 16.00
C SER A 21 0.47 -11.03 16.50
N GLY A 22 1.00 -11.89 15.62
CA GLY A 22 1.94 -12.96 15.97
C GLY A 22 3.42 -12.70 15.65
N GLU A 23 3.73 -11.78 14.74
CA GLU A 23 5.10 -11.55 14.25
C GLU A 23 5.44 -10.05 14.17
N ALA A 24 6.66 -9.70 14.60
CA ALA A 24 7.17 -8.32 14.60
C ALA A 24 7.44 -7.76 13.19
N ASP A 25 7.65 -8.64 12.21
CA ASP A 25 7.80 -8.27 10.80
C ASP A 25 7.08 -9.32 9.93
N SER A 26 5.81 -9.07 9.64
CA SER A 26 4.99 -9.99 8.85
C SER A 26 5.34 -9.96 7.36
N GLY A 27 6.30 -9.12 6.93
CA GLY A 27 6.64 -8.91 5.53
C GLY A 27 5.48 -8.39 4.67
N LEU A 28 4.42 -7.84 5.27
CA LEU A 28 3.24 -7.32 4.57
C LEU A 28 3.46 -5.85 4.18
N ALA A 29 3.36 -5.57 2.88
CA ALA A 29 3.54 -4.24 2.32
C ALA A 29 2.23 -3.44 2.26
N GLY A 30 1.08 -4.12 2.21
CA GLY A 30 -0.22 -3.47 2.11
C GLY A 30 -1.35 -4.41 1.67
N MET A 31 -2.54 -3.83 1.51
CA MET A 31 -3.73 -4.53 1.01
C MET A 31 -4.50 -3.67 0.01
N ILE A 32 -5.05 -4.30 -1.05
CA ILE A 32 -5.94 -3.68 -2.02
C ILE A 32 -7.30 -4.41 -2.01
N LEU A 33 -8.36 -3.65 -1.73
CA LEU A 33 -9.76 -4.09 -1.74
C LEU A 33 -10.40 -3.77 -3.08
N THR A 34 -10.76 -4.79 -3.85
CA THR A 34 -11.26 -4.67 -5.22
C THR A 34 -12.79 -4.54 -5.29
N ARG A 35 -13.29 -4.16 -6.47
CA ARG A 35 -14.73 -4.03 -6.80
C ARG A 35 -15.49 -2.95 -6.01
N ASN A 36 -14.80 -2.05 -5.31
CA ASN A 36 -15.39 -1.05 -4.41
C ASN A 36 -16.44 -1.62 -3.44
N LEU A 37 -16.33 -2.92 -3.11
CA LEU A 37 -17.20 -3.54 -2.14
C LEU A 37 -16.84 -3.02 -0.76
N LYS A 38 -17.80 -2.42 -0.08
CA LYS A 38 -17.56 -1.82 1.23
C LYS A 38 -17.52 -2.92 2.30
N PRO A 39 -16.40 -3.07 3.04
CA PRO A 39 -16.34 -3.99 4.17
C PRO A 39 -17.39 -3.64 5.24
N SER A 40 -17.74 -4.61 6.10
CA SER A 40 -18.52 -4.33 7.30
C SER A 40 -17.87 -3.25 8.17
N LYS A 41 -18.66 -2.69 9.10
CA LYS A 41 -18.14 -1.71 10.07
C LYS A 41 -17.05 -2.32 10.94
N GLU A 42 -17.17 -3.61 11.23
CA GLU A 42 -16.27 -4.43 12.02
C GLU A 42 -14.95 -4.63 11.27
N ALA A 43 -15.00 -5.06 10.00
CA ALA A 43 -13.83 -5.17 9.14
C ALA A 43 -13.13 -3.80 8.97
N HIS A 44 -13.89 -2.72 8.83
CA HIS A 44 -13.33 -1.36 8.79
C HIS A 44 -12.55 -0.98 10.06
N LYS A 45 -13.05 -1.33 11.25
CA LYS A 45 -12.33 -1.10 12.52
C LYS A 45 -11.02 -1.89 12.61
N VAL A 46 -10.96 -3.05 11.96
CA VAL A 46 -9.75 -3.87 11.87
C VAL A 46 -8.78 -3.23 10.89
N ILE A 47 -9.24 -2.87 9.69
CA ILE A 47 -8.46 -2.16 8.67
C ILE A 47 -7.83 -0.89 9.23
N SER A 48 -8.58 -0.09 10.00
CA SER A 48 -8.07 1.18 10.56
C SER A 48 -6.95 1.02 11.59
N LYS A 49 -6.68 -0.20 12.06
CA LYS A 49 -5.60 -0.52 12.99
C LYS A 49 -4.42 -1.23 12.31
N MET A 50 -4.51 -1.51 11.01
CA MET A 50 -3.40 -2.16 10.29
C MET A 50 -2.21 -1.19 10.17
N PRO A 51 -0.97 -1.68 10.35
CA PRO A 51 0.24 -0.84 10.32
C PRO A 51 0.73 -0.54 8.89
N PHE A 52 -0.10 -0.78 7.87
CA PHE A 52 0.23 -0.62 6.45
C PHE A 52 -0.96 -0.01 5.70
N PRO A 53 -0.74 0.55 4.49
CA PRO A 53 -1.82 1.13 3.71
C PRO A 53 -2.81 0.08 3.20
N VAL A 54 -4.10 0.43 3.27
CA VAL A 54 -5.20 -0.31 2.66
C VAL A 54 -5.91 0.59 1.66
N LEU A 55 -5.95 0.17 0.40
CA LEU A 55 -6.55 0.92 -0.71
C LEU A 55 -7.82 0.23 -1.20
N SER A 56 -8.82 1.00 -1.65
CA SER A 56 -10.02 0.45 -2.30
C SER A 56 -10.11 0.94 -3.75
N VAL A 57 -10.41 0.03 -4.66
CA VAL A 57 -10.45 0.28 -6.11
C VAL A 57 -11.69 -0.38 -6.74
N ALA A 58 -12.20 0.22 -7.81
CA ALA A 58 -13.38 -0.26 -8.53
C ALA A 58 -13.11 -1.51 -9.37
N ASP A 59 -11.88 -1.68 -9.84
CA ASP A 59 -11.49 -2.77 -10.73
C ASP A 59 -11.51 -4.13 -10.00
N ASP A 60 -11.58 -5.23 -10.75
CA ASP A 60 -11.52 -6.58 -10.19
C ASP A 60 -10.09 -7.04 -9.84
N SER A 61 -10.00 -8.13 -9.07
CA SER A 61 -8.73 -8.66 -8.59
C SER A 61 -7.75 -9.07 -9.69
N TYR A 62 -8.23 -9.58 -10.83
CA TYR A 62 -7.35 -9.99 -11.93
C TYR A 62 -6.72 -8.76 -12.59
N TYR A 63 -7.55 -7.77 -12.93
CA TYR A 63 -7.07 -6.53 -13.54
C TYR A 63 -6.07 -5.80 -12.63
N VAL A 64 -6.40 -5.67 -11.33
CA VAL A 64 -5.52 -5.04 -10.34
C VAL A 64 -4.21 -5.81 -10.21
N ALA A 65 -4.26 -7.15 -10.12
CA ALA A 65 -3.06 -7.97 -10.02
C ALA A 65 -2.16 -7.85 -11.26
N SER A 66 -2.74 -7.87 -12.47
CA SER A 66 -2.00 -7.64 -13.71
C SER A 66 -1.33 -6.27 -13.72
N LYS A 67 -2.09 -5.22 -13.38
CA LYS A 67 -1.57 -3.85 -13.33
C LYS A 67 -0.42 -3.72 -12.35
N VAL A 68 -0.49 -4.36 -11.18
CA VAL A 68 0.59 -4.39 -10.18
C VAL A 68 1.79 -5.19 -10.70
N HIS A 69 1.57 -6.32 -11.35
CA HIS A 69 2.63 -7.14 -11.93
C HIS A 69 3.43 -6.38 -13.00
N ASP A 70 2.73 -5.62 -13.84
CA ASP A 70 3.33 -4.85 -14.94
C ASP A 70 4.04 -3.56 -14.47
N LEU A 71 3.99 -3.23 -13.16
CA LEU A 71 4.69 -2.07 -12.62
C LEU A 71 6.21 -2.26 -12.72
N THR A 72 6.84 -1.37 -13.49
CA THR A 72 8.30 -1.26 -13.52
C THR A 72 8.79 -0.43 -12.34
N VAL A 73 9.26 -1.10 -11.28
CA VAL A 73 9.88 -0.44 -10.12
C VAL A 73 11.35 -0.11 -10.44
N LYS A 74 11.63 1.17 -10.68
CA LYS A 74 12.98 1.67 -11.03
C LYS A 74 13.90 1.87 -9.83
N THR A 75 13.32 2.07 -8.65
CA THR A 75 14.02 2.32 -7.39
C THR A 75 13.55 1.30 -6.38
N ARG A 76 14.45 0.40 -5.98
CA ARG A 76 14.20 -0.63 -4.97
C ARG A 76 14.68 -0.14 -3.60
N PRO A 77 14.18 -0.73 -2.49
CA PRO A 77 14.60 -0.33 -1.13
C PRO A 77 16.12 -0.43 -0.89
N ASP A 78 16.78 -1.36 -1.56
CA ASP A 78 18.22 -1.63 -1.50
C ASP A 78 19.07 -0.72 -2.41
N ASP A 79 18.45 0.06 -3.31
CA ASP A 79 19.13 1.02 -4.21
C ASP A 79 19.62 2.28 -3.47
N THR A 80 20.32 2.12 -2.34
CA THR A 80 20.73 3.20 -1.42
C THR A 80 21.44 4.37 -2.11
N GLN A 81 22.33 4.09 -3.06
CA GLN A 81 23.03 5.12 -3.84
C GLN A 81 22.08 5.91 -4.74
N LYS A 82 21.15 5.24 -5.44
CA LYS A 82 20.16 5.92 -6.29
C LYS A 82 19.22 6.76 -5.43
N ILE A 83 18.81 6.24 -4.27
CA ILE A 83 17.96 6.96 -3.32
C ILE A 83 18.65 8.25 -2.86
N SER A 84 19.93 8.18 -2.46
CA SER A 84 20.70 9.38 -2.08
C SER A 84 20.78 10.39 -3.22
N LEU A 85 21.13 9.93 -4.43
CA LEU A 85 21.23 10.81 -5.60
C LEU A 85 19.89 11.49 -5.93
N ILE A 86 18.77 10.76 -5.87
CA ILE A 86 17.44 11.32 -6.10
C ILE A 86 17.15 12.42 -5.08
N ARG A 87 17.43 12.18 -3.78
CA ARG A 87 17.24 13.18 -2.72
C ARG A 87 18.07 14.43 -2.97
N ASP A 88 19.34 14.27 -3.35
CA ASP A 88 20.24 15.38 -3.64
C ASP A 88 19.82 16.18 -4.87
N LEU A 89 19.27 15.51 -5.89
CA LEU A 89 18.73 16.17 -7.08
C LEU A 89 17.48 16.98 -6.73
N ILE A 90 16.56 16.43 -5.95
CA ILE A 90 15.36 17.14 -5.49
C ILE A 90 15.77 18.35 -4.64
N ALA A 91 16.64 18.18 -3.65
CA ALA A 91 17.07 19.26 -2.76
C ALA A 91 17.72 20.44 -3.50
N ARG A 92 18.42 20.18 -4.62
CA ARG A 92 19.09 21.22 -5.41
C ARG A 92 18.18 21.93 -6.41
N HIS A 93 17.14 21.28 -6.91
CA HIS A 93 16.40 21.76 -8.08
C HIS A 93 14.90 21.94 -7.86
N VAL A 94 14.35 21.53 -6.71
CA VAL A 94 12.93 21.61 -6.39
C VAL A 94 12.73 22.45 -5.14
N ASP A 95 11.96 23.54 -5.26
CA ASP A 95 11.53 24.34 -4.12
C ASP A 95 10.36 23.66 -3.41
N VAL A 96 10.69 22.66 -2.58
CA VAL A 96 9.72 21.86 -1.83
C VAL A 96 8.88 22.75 -0.90
N LYS A 97 9.48 23.78 -0.31
CA LYS A 97 8.78 24.69 0.62
C LYS A 97 7.66 25.43 -0.10
N ARG A 98 7.97 26.03 -1.26
CA ARG A 98 6.95 26.73 -2.06
C ARG A 98 5.80 25.83 -2.49
N ILE A 99 6.07 24.56 -2.82
CA ILE A 99 5.03 23.59 -3.16
C ILE A 99 4.12 23.34 -1.95
N LEU A 100 4.70 23.13 -0.77
CA LEU A 100 3.95 22.88 0.46
C LEU A 100 3.14 24.11 0.90
N ASP A 101 3.69 25.32 0.76
CA ASP A 101 2.99 26.57 1.08
C ASP A 101 1.79 26.85 0.15
N ALA A 102 1.70 26.16 -0.99
CA ALA A 102 0.64 26.33 -2.00
C ALA A 102 -0.48 25.26 -1.91
N LEU A 103 -0.35 24.27 -1.02
CA LEU A 103 -1.36 23.23 -0.76
C LEU A 103 -2.28 23.64 0.40
#